data_AF-A0A8C9D2I8-F1
#
_entry.id   AF-A0A8C9D2I8-F1
#
_cell.length_a   1.000
_cell.length_b   1.000
_cell.length_c   1.000
_cell.angle_alpha   90.00
_cell.angle_beta   90.00
_cell.angle_gamma   90.00
#
_symmetry.space_group_name_H-M   'P 1'
#
loop_
_entity.id
_entity.type
_entity.pdbx_description
1 polymer ?
#
loop_
_entity_poly.entity_id
_entity_poly.type
_entity_poly.pdbx_seq_one_letter_code
_entity_poly.pdbx_strand_id
1 'polypeptide(L)'
;MKFFLQCLQLLPLLIIFSLESLLKLFIPKKRKSVTGEIVLITGAGHGIGRLTAYEFAKLKSKLVLWDINKHGIEDTAAECRRLGAKAHAFVVDCSNREDIYSSAKKTTKAFLPVMMKNNHGHIVTVASAAGHTGVPFLLAYCSSKFAAVGFHRALTEELAALERTGIKTTCLCPNFINTGFIKNASTSLGPILEPEEVVDKLMDGILTEQKMIFIPSSICLLTVLERILPERFLAFLKRKIDIRFDAVIGYKTKGQ
;
A
#
# COMPACT_ATOMS: atom_id res chain seq x y z
N MET A 1 -1.94 30.48 -28.39
CA MET A 1 -3.31 31.01 -28.17
C MET A 1 -4.34 29.91 -27.87
N LYS A 2 -4.44 28.82 -28.65
CA LYS A 2 -5.39 27.70 -28.39
C LYS A 2 -5.21 26.99 -27.04
N PHE A 3 -3.97 26.71 -26.63
CA PHE A 3 -3.67 26.10 -25.32
C PHE A 3 -4.12 26.97 -24.13
N PHE A 4 -3.85 28.29 -24.20
CA PHE A 4 -4.25 29.23 -23.16
C PHE A 4 -5.78 29.30 -23.02
N LEU A 5 -6.50 29.29 -24.14
CA LEU A 5 -7.96 29.29 -24.16
C LEU A 5 -8.54 27.98 -23.59
N GLN A 6 -7.93 26.82 -23.87
CA GLN A 6 -8.29 25.54 -23.25
C GLN A 6 -8.06 25.56 -21.73
N CYS A 7 -6.92 26.08 -21.26
CA CYS A 7 -6.67 26.22 -19.82
C CYS A 7 -7.73 27.10 -19.14
N LEU A 8 -8.13 28.21 -19.79
CA LEU A 8 -9.17 29.10 -19.28
C LEU A 8 -10.55 28.39 -19.21
N GLN A 9 -10.87 27.56 -20.19
CA GLN A 9 -12.11 26.75 -20.22
C GLN A 9 -12.17 25.68 -19.13
N LEU A 10 -11.01 25.24 -18.60
CA LEU A 10 -10.95 24.26 -17.51
C LEU A 10 -11.04 24.90 -16.11
N LEU A 11 -10.87 26.22 -15.97
CA LEU A 11 -10.91 26.91 -14.68
C LEU A 11 -12.24 26.74 -13.93
N PRO A 12 -13.43 26.87 -14.57
CA PRO A 12 -14.70 26.63 -13.88
C PRO A 12 -14.82 25.20 -13.36
N LEU A 13 -14.39 24.20 -14.15
CA LEU A 13 -14.38 22.79 -13.74
C LEU A 13 -13.42 22.57 -12.56
N LEU A 14 -12.23 23.18 -12.60
CA LEU A 14 -11.27 23.11 -11.50
C LEU A 14 -11.86 23.67 -10.20
N ILE A 15 -12.56 24.81 -10.26
CA ILE A 15 -13.23 25.41 -9.09
C ILE A 15 -14.32 24.49 -8.57
N ILE A 16 -15.20 23.98 -9.46
CA ILE A 16 -16.29 23.08 -9.09
C ILE A 16 -15.74 21.81 -8.42
N PHE A 17 -14.76 21.14 -9.02
CA PHE A 17 -14.17 19.92 -8.46
C PHE A 17 -13.40 20.19 -7.16
N SER A 18 -12.77 21.36 -7.02
CA SER A 18 -12.10 21.74 -5.77
C SER A 18 -13.11 21.98 -4.65
N LEU A 19 -14.23 22.65 -4.93
CA LEU A 19 -15.33 22.84 -3.97
C LEU A 19 -15.98 21.51 -3.60
N GLU A 20 -16.25 20.64 -4.57
CA GLU A 20 -16.78 19.29 -4.32
C GLU A 20 -15.84 18.48 -3.42
N SER A 21 -14.53 18.54 -3.68
CA SER A 21 -13.51 17.88 -2.85
C SER A 21 -13.48 18.45 -1.44
N LEU A 22 -13.58 19.78 -1.29
CA LEU A 22 -13.63 20.47 0.00
C LEU A 22 -14.87 20.07 0.81
N LEU A 23 -16.04 20.04 0.19
CA LEU A 23 -17.28 19.60 0.85
C LEU A 23 -17.19 18.13 1.28
N LYS A 24 -16.59 17.27 0.45
CA LYS A 24 -16.36 15.85 0.77
C LYS A 24 -15.39 15.63 1.93
N LEU A 25 -14.60 16.63 2.36
CA LEU A 25 -13.78 16.53 3.57
C LEU A 25 -14.62 16.47 4.85
N PHE A 26 -15.82 17.07 4.83
CA PHE A 26 -16.72 17.13 5.99
C PHE A 26 -17.79 16.03 5.98
N ILE A 27 -17.91 15.28 4.87
CA ILE A 27 -18.89 14.20 4.73
C ILE A 27 -18.19 12.86 5.01
N PRO A 28 -18.60 12.13 6.06
CA PRO A 28 -18.04 10.81 6.34
C PRO A 28 -18.26 9.87 5.15
N LYS A 29 -17.18 9.21 4.68
CA LYS A 29 -17.30 8.22 3.61
C LYS A 29 -18.01 6.98 4.15
N LYS A 30 -19.05 6.52 3.44
CA LYS A 30 -19.73 5.27 3.76
C LYS A 30 -18.79 4.09 3.52
N ARG A 31 -18.72 3.18 4.49
CA ARG A 31 -18.00 1.90 4.35
C ARG A 31 -18.79 0.95 3.45
N LYS A 32 -18.12 0.32 2.48
CA LYS A 32 -18.71 -0.76 1.68
C LYS A 32 -18.72 -2.09 2.43
N SER A 33 -19.60 -3.00 2.00
CA SER A 33 -19.51 -4.40 2.41
C SER A 33 -18.48 -5.12 1.54
N VAL A 34 -17.75 -6.07 2.13
CA VAL A 34 -16.80 -6.96 1.44
C VAL A 34 -17.15 -8.45 1.63
N THR A 35 -18.36 -8.73 2.12
CA THR A 35 -18.87 -10.08 2.30
C THR A 35 -18.91 -10.81 0.97
N GLY A 36 -18.27 -11.97 0.89
CA GLY A 36 -18.24 -12.82 -0.31
C GLY A 36 -17.33 -12.34 -1.44
N GLU A 37 -16.75 -11.14 -1.31
CA GLU A 37 -15.77 -10.58 -2.24
C GLU A 37 -14.47 -11.37 -2.22
N ILE A 38 -13.79 -11.44 -3.37
CA ILE A 38 -12.48 -12.08 -3.43
C ILE A 38 -11.40 -11.05 -3.17
N VAL A 39 -10.58 -11.31 -2.14
CA VAL A 39 -9.49 -10.43 -1.70
C VAL A 39 -8.18 -11.21 -1.80
N LEU A 40 -7.24 -10.70 -2.60
CA LEU A 40 -5.89 -11.23 -2.70
C LEU A 40 -4.94 -10.39 -1.83
N ILE A 41 -4.16 -11.04 -0.97
CA ILE A 41 -3.18 -10.41 -0.07
C ILE A 41 -1.82 -11.05 -0.29
N THR A 42 -0.81 -10.26 -0.65
CA THR A 42 0.60 -10.69 -0.73
C THR A 42 1.34 -10.40 0.57
N GLY A 43 2.36 -11.20 0.89
CA GLY A 43 3.05 -11.12 2.19
C GLY A 43 2.14 -11.48 3.36
N ALA A 44 1.16 -12.36 3.13
CA ALA A 44 0.11 -12.68 4.12
C ALA A 44 0.58 -13.68 5.18
N GLY A 45 1.79 -14.21 5.08
CA GLY A 45 2.34 -15.19 6.02
C GLY A 45 2.80 -14.58 7.34
N HIS A 46 2.94 -13.25 7.44
CA HIS A 46 3.39 -12.58 8.66
C HIS A 46 2.95 -11.10 8.73
N GLY A 47 3.20 -10.45 9.88
CA GLY A 47 3.03 -9.01 10.10
C GLY A 47 1.66 -8.47 9.67
N ILE A 48 1.68 -7.32 8.98
CA ILE A 48 0.45 -6.63 8.53
C ILE A 48 -0.35 -7.45 7.54
N GLY A 49 0.30 -8.17 6.61
CA GLY A 49 -0.44 -8.97 5.64
C GLY A 49 -1.30 -10.03 6.32
N ARG A 50 -0.74 -10.69 7.35
CA ARG A 50 -1.46 -11.64 8.20
C ARG A 50 -2.64 -10.99 8.94
N LEU A 51 -2.39 -9.90 9.65
CA LEU A 51 -3.45 -9.21 10.40
C LEU A 51 -4.56 -8.67 9.48
N THR A 52 -4.19 -8.14 8.32
CA THR A 52 -5.14 -7.70 7.28
C THR A 52 -6.02 -8.88 6.82
N ALA A 53 -5.43 -10.06 6.63
CA ALA A 53 -6.18 -11.26 6.26
C ALA A 53 -7.20 -11.66 7.34
N TYR A 54 -6.87 -11.47 8.62
CA TYR A 54 -7.79 -11.73 9.73
C TYR A 54 -8.99 -10.77 9.72
N GLU A 55 -8.77 -9.49 9.46
CA GLU A 55 -9.87 -8.52 9.37
C GLU A 55 -10.82 -8.84 8.21
N PHE A 56 -10.30 -9.15 7.02
CA PHE A 56 -11.14 -9.61 5.92
C PHE A 56 -11.85 -10.94 6.21
N ALA A 57 -11.22 -11.81 7.00
CA ALA A 57 -11.86 -13.06 7.40
C ALA A 57 -13.07 -12.81 8.31
N LYS A 58 -12.95 -11.88 9.28
CA LYS A 58 -14.07 -11.45 10.14
C LYS A 58 -15.23 -10.88 9.31
N LEU A 59 -14.91 -10.16 8.24
CA LEU A 59 -15.88 -9.59 7.28
C LEU A 59 -16.40 -10.59 6.23
N LYS A 60 -16.07 -11.89 6.35
CA LYS A 60 -16.58 -12.98 5.51
C LYS A 60 -16.22 -12.84 4.02
N SER A 61 -15.06 -12.27 3.71
CA SER A 61 -14.49 -12.28 2.36
C SER A 61 -13.95 -13.67 1.98
N LYS A 62 -13.70 -13.88 0.69
CA LYS A 62 -12.97 -15.05 0.14
C LYS A 62 -11.51 -14.62 -0.06
N LEU A 63 -10.60 -15.26 0.65
CA LEU A 63 -9.21 -14.85 0.73
C LEU A 63 -8.31 -15.72 -0.16
N VAL A 64 -7.41 -15.04 -0.87
CA VAL A 64 -6.29 -15.64 -1.60
C VAL A 64 -5.02 -15.06 -1.01
N LEU A 65 -4.22 -15.89 -0.37
CA LEU A 65 -3.10 -15.48 0.45
C LEU A 65 -1.80 -15.96 -0.20
N TRP A 66 -0.89 -15.02 -0.48
CA TRP A 66 0.42 -15.30 -1.06
C TRP A 66 1.52 -14.97 -0.06
N ASP A 67 2.49 -15.87 0.08
CA ASP A 67 3.74 -15.62 0.81
C ASP A 67 4.83 -16.59 0.34
N ILE A 68 6.10 -16.24 0.54
CA ILE A 68 7.21 -17.16 0.28
C ILE A 68 7.35 -18.22 1.40
N ASN A 69 6.90 -17.89 2.62
CA ASN A 69 6.96 -18.79 3.76
C ASN A 69 5.74 -19.73 3.79
N LYS A 70 5.97 -20.99 3.42
CA LYS A 70 4.94 -22.05 3.41
C LYS A 70 4.24 -22.25 4.76
N HIS A 71 4.98 -22.20 5.86
CA HIS A 71 4.38 -22.43 7.17
C HIS A 71 3.52 -21.23 7.60
N GLY A 72 4.08 -20.03 7.49
CA GLY A 72 3.41 -18.79 7.87
C GLY A 72 2.12 -18.55 7.09
N ILE A 73 2.09 -18.89 5.79
CA ILE A 73 0.89 -18.71 4.96
C ILE A 73 -0.22 -19.73 5.27
N GLU A 74 0.14 -20.98 5.57
CA GLU A 74 -0.84 -21.99 5.97
C GLU A 74 -1.42 -21.68 7.35
N ASP A 75 -0.60 -21.20 8.29
CA ASP A 75 -1.08 -20.74 9.60
C ASP A 75 -2.07 -19.59 9.47
N THR A 76 -1.73 -18.58 8.65
CA THR A 76 -2.66 -17.48 8.36
C THR A 76 -3.95 -18.00 7.75
N ALA A 77 -3.87 -18.90 6.77
CA ALA A 77 -5.05 -19.44 6.10
C ALA A 77 -5.93 -20.28 7.05
N ALA A 78 -5.33 -21.09 7.91
CA ALA A 78 -6.04 -21.87 8.93
C ALA A 78 -6.82 -20.95 9.88
N GLU A 79 -6.18 -19.88 10.35
CA GLU A 79 -6.82 -18.89 11.21
C GLU A 79 -7.95 -18.13 10.50
N CYS A 80 -7.74 -17.71 9.25
CA CYS A 80 -8.81 -17.11 8.44
C CYS A 80 -10.02 -18.06 8.26
N ARG A 81 -9.78 -19.37 8.07
CA ARG A 81 -10.85 -20.38 8.01
C ARG A 81 -11.58 -20.50 9.34
N ARG A 82 -10.86 -20.48 10.47
CA ARG A 82 -11.44 -20.48 11.83
C ARG A 82 -12.33 -19.26 12.09
N LEU A 83 -11.95 -18.10 11.57
CA LEU A 83 -12.76 -16.87 11.59
C LEU A 83 -13.98 -16.91 10.65
N GLY A 84 -14.14 -18.00 9.88
CA GLY A 84 -15.32 -18.29 9.07
C GLY A 84 -15.26 -17.78 7.63
N ALA A 85 -14.06 -17.48 7.12
CA ALA A 85 -13.85 -17.13 5.71
C ALA A 85 -13.38 -18.34 4.88
N LYS A 86 -13.57 -18.27 3.56
CA LYS A 86 -12.92 -19.19 2.63
C LYS A 86 -11.51 -18.67 2.35
N ALA A 87 -10.46 -19.39 2.72
CA ALA A 87 -9.08 -18.95 2.49
C ALA A 87 -8.25 -19.99 1.72
N HIS A 88 -7.52 -19.53 0.71
CA HIS A 88 -6.62 -20.33 -0.12
C HIS A 88 -5.20 -19.79 -0.01
N ALA A 89 -4.26 -20.62 0.42
CA ALA A 89 -2.84 -20.28 0.55
C ALA A 89 -2.07 -20.70 -0.70
N PHE A 90 -1.12 -19.87 -1.12
CA PHE A 90 -0.17 -20.18 -2.18
C PHE A 90 1.22 -19.73 -1.75
N VAL A 91 2.19 -20.62 -1.93
CA VAL A 91 3.60 -20.27 -1.79
C VAL A 91 4.03 -19.58 -3.07
N VAL A 92 4.36 -18.29 -2.98
CA VAL A 92 4.72 -17.46 -4.14
C VAL A 92 5.90 -16.57 -3.78
N ASP A 93 6.95 -16.66 -4.57
CA ASP A 93 8.05 -15.71 -4.55
C ASP A 93 7.70 -14.48 -5.40
N CYS A 94 7.32 -13.39 -4.74
CA CYS A 94 7.03 -12.12 -5.40
C CYS A 94 8.25 -11.43 -6.04
N SER A 95 9.47 -11.94 -5.86
CA SER A 95 10.65 -11.49 -6.61
C SER A 95 10.81 -12.20 -7.96
N ASN A 96 10.14 -13.35 -8.13
CA ASN A 96 10.19 -14.15 -9.34
C ASN A 96 8.97 -13.85 -10.22
N ARG A 97 9.23 -13.23 -11.37
CA ARG A 97 8.20 -12.84 -12.34
C ARG A 97 7.41 -14.04 -12.85
N GLU A 98 8.08 -15.14 -13.17
CA GLU A 98 7.46 -16.37 -13.68
C GLU A 98 6.61 -17.05 -12.60
N ASP A 99 7.03 -17.01 -11.33
CA ASP A 99 6.24 -17.53 -10.22
C ASP A 99 4.98 -16.66 -9.99
N ILE A 100 5.12 -15.33 -10.01
CA ILE A 100 3.98 -14.41 -10.02
C ILE A 100 3.06 -14.75 -11.18
N TYR A 101 3.55 -14.91 -12.41
CA TYR A 101 2.68 -15.21 -13.56
C TYR A 101 2.05 -16.60 -13.47
N SER A 102 2.73 -17.60 -12.94
CA SER A 102 2.20 -18.96 -12.81
C SER A 102 1.14 -19.04 -11.71
N SER A 103 1.42 -18.42 -10.57
CA SER A 103 0.52 -18.31 -9.43
C SER A 103 -0.64 -17.40 -9.78
N ALA A 104 -0.39 -16.28 -10.46
CA ALA A 104 -1.41 -15.48 -11.11
C ALA A 104 -2.17 -16.32 -12.12
N LYS A 105 -1.60 -17.16 -12.97
CA LYS A 105 -2.41 -17.97 -13.89
C LYS A 105 -3.33 -18.96 -13.14
N LYS A 106 -2.90 -19.46 -11.98
CA LYS A 106 -3.68 -20.32 -11.07
C LYS A 106 -4.75 -19.55 -10.28
N THR A 107 -4.49 -18.30 -9.88
CA THR A 107 -5.40 -17.44 -9.10
C THR A 107 -6.19 -16.46 -9.98
N THR A 108 -5.54 -15.80 -10.93
CA THR A 108 -5.94 -14.76 -11.91
C THR A 108 -6.62 -15.29 -13.17
N LYS A 109 -6.63 -16.60 -13.48
CA LYS A 109 -7.76 -17.15 -14.26
C LYS A 109 -9.12 -16.89 -13.56
N ALA A 110 -9.12 -16.53 -12.27
CA ALA A 110 -10.35 -16.24 -11.51
C ALA A 110 -10.58 -14.76 -11.16
N PHE A 111 -9.60 -13.82 -11.27
CA PHE A 111 -9.74 -12.47 -10.71
C PHE A 111 -9.65 -11.31 -11.70
N LEU A 112 -8.48 -10.86 -12.19
CA LEU A 112 -8.47 -9.59 -12.97
C LEU A 112 -9.30 -9.64 -14.28
N PRO A 113 -9.23 -10.65 -15.15
CA PRO A 113 -10.14 -10.76 -16.30
C PRO A 113 -11.63 -10.86 -15.88
N VAL A 114 -11.92 -11.46 -14.72
CA VAL A 114 -13.28 -11.55 -14.16
C VAL A 114 -13.73 -10.21 -13.58
N MET A 115 -12.85 -9.49 -12.89
CA MET A 115 -13.07 -8.13 -12.39
C MET A 115 -13.28 -7.18 -13.55
N MET A 116 -12.49 -7.32 -14.63
CA MET A 116 -12.63 -6.55 -15.87
C MET A 116 -13.94 -6.88 -16.59
N LYS A 117 -14.31 -8.16 -16.67
CA LYS A 117 -15.58 -8.63 -17.24
C LYS A 117 -16.78 -8.14 -16.44
N ASN A 118 -16.71 -8.19 -15.12
CA ASN A 118 -17.78 -7.82 -14.21
C ASN A 118 -17.74 -6.34 -13.83
N ASN A 119 -16.72 -5.61 -14.27
CA ASN A 119 -16.37 -4.26 -13.80
C ASN A 119 -16.48 -4.13 -12.27
N HIS A 120 -15.92 -5.08 -11.52
CA HIS A 120 -16.07 -5.16 -10.06
C HIS A 120 -14.88 -5.85 -9.42
N GLY A 121 -14.21 -5.16 -8.50
CA GLY A 121 -13.09 -5.73 -7.74
C GLY A 121 -12.37 -4.68 -6.91
N HIS A 122 -11.47 -5.12 -6.03
CA HIS A 122 -10.60 -4.21 -5.28
C HIS A 122 -9.20 -4.79 -5.19
N ILE A 123 -8.21 -4.04 -5.68
CA ILE A 123 -6.78 -4.39 -5.59
C ILE A 123 -6.13 -3.53 -4.51
N VAL A 124 -5.51 -4.18 -3.52
CA VAL A 124 -4.86 -3.51 -2.39
C VAL A 124 -3.34 -3.73 -2.46
N THR A 125 -2.57 -2.66 -2.49
CA THR A 125 -1.10 -2.68 -2.52
C THR A 125 -0.54 -2.26 -1.17
N VAL A 126 0.19 -3.15 -0.49
CA VAL A 126 0.86 -2.82 0.78
C VAL A 126 2.30 -2.39 0.51
N ALA A 127 2.54 -1.08 0.49
CA ALA A 127 3.82 -0.45 0.18
C ALA A 127 4.54 0.07 1.44
N SER A 128 5.01 1.32 1.42
CA SER A 128 5.73 2.02 2.50
C SER A 128 5.84 3.51 2.15
N ALA A 129 5.95 4.36 3.17
CA ALA A 129 6.39 5.75 3.00
C ALA A 129 7.74 5.84 2.25
N ALA A 130 8.61 4.85 2.43
CA ALA A 130 9.87 4.70 1.69
C ALA A 130 9.70 4.45 0.17
N GLY A 131 8.47 4.28 -0.33
CA GLY A 131 8.15 4.27 -1.75
C GLY A 131 7.87 5.65 -2.36
N HIS A 132 7.95 6.70 -1.56
CA HIS A 132 7.77 8.10 -1.98
C HIS A 132 9.03 8.94 -1.78
N THR A 133 9.91 8.53 -0.86
CA THR A 133 11.17 9.20 -0.56
C THR A 133 12.26 8.19 -0.21
N GLY A 134 13.51 8.56 -0.49
CA GLY A 134 14.68 7.75 -0.17
C GLY A 134 15.06 7.88 1.30
N VAL A 135 15.24 6.73 1.95
CA VAL A 135 15.76 6.61 3.32
C VAL A 135 17.20 6.08 3.26
N PRO A 136 18.17 6.72 3.93
CA PRO A 136 19.54 6.22 3.98
C PRO A 136 19.61 4.77 4.46
N PHE A 137 20.57 4.00 3.93
CA PHE A 137 20.85 2.60 4.27
C PHE A 137 19.77 1.57 3.90
N LEU A 138 18.64 2.00 3.31
CA LEU A 138 17.55 1.14 2.86
C LEU A 138 17.41 1.10 1.33
N LEU A 139 18.50 1.25 0.57
CA LEU A 139 18.46 1.40 -0.89
C LEU A 139 17.56 0.36 -1.59
N ALA A 140 17.85 -0.94 -1.40
CA ALA A 140 17.08 -2.02 -2.03
C ALA A 140 15.61 -2.03 -1.57
N TYR A 141 15.38 -1.78 -0.28
CA TYR A 141 14.04 -1.72 0.29
C TYR A 141 13.24 -0.55 -0.31
N CYS A 142 13.79 0.67 -0.28
CA CYS A 142 13.22 1.84 -0.94
C CYS A 142 12.89 1.54 -2.40
N SER A 143 13.86 1.07 -3.19
CA SER A 143 13.65 0.75 -4.61
C SER A 143 12.46 -0.19 -4.84
N SER A 144 12.33 -1.25 -4.04
CA SER A 144 11.17 -2.16 -4.12
C SER A 144 9.84 -1.48 -3.79
N LYS A 145 9.81 -0.55 -2.82
CA LYS A 145 8.61 0.17 -2.41
C LYS A 145 8.23 1.29 -3.38
N PHE A 146 9.21 1.93 -4.02
CA PHE A 146 8.98 2.82 -5.16
C PHE A 146 8.34 2.07 -6.33
N ALA A 147 8.83 0.86 -6.63
CA ALA A 147 8.23 0.01 -7.67
C ALA A 147 6.78 -0.37 -7.34
N ALA A 148 6.48 -0.74 -6.08
CA ALA A 148 5.12 -1.05 -5.64
C ALA A 148 4.15 0.16 -5.76
N VAL A 149 4.59 1.34 -5.34
CA VAL A 149 3.80 2.59 -5.47
C VAL A 149 3.62 2.96 -6.95
N GLY A 150 4.67 2.83 -7.76
CA GLY A 150 4.63 3.09 -9.20
C GLY A 150 3.66 2.16 -9.92
N PHE A 151 3.74 0.86 -9.64
CA PHE A 151 2.81 -0.15 -10.15
C PHE A 151 1.36 0.18 -9.80
N HIS A 152 1.09 0.48 -8.53
CA HIS A 152 -0.25 0.82 -8.07
C HIS A 152 -0.83 2.04 -8.81
N ARG A 153 -0.02 3.10 -8.96
CA ARG A 153 -0.44 4.31 -9.67
C ARG A 153 -0.71 4.02 -11.15
N ALA A 154 0.21 3.35 -11.82
CA ALA A 154 0.06 2.99 -13.23
C ALA A 154 -1.22 2.15 -13.45
N LEU A 155 -1.43 1.11 -12.64
CA LEU A 155 -2.62 0.27 -12.71
C LEU A 155 -3.91 1.07 -12.47
N THR A 156 -3.90 1.99 -11.52
CA THR A 156 -5.06 2.84 -11.23
C THR A 156 -5.42 3.73 -12.41
N GLU A 157 -4.42 4.31 -13.06
CA GLU A 157 -4.61 5.15 -14.26
C GLU A 157 -5.04 4.32 -15.48
N GLU A 158 -4.47 3.12 -15.67
CA GLU A 158 -4.91 2.20 -16.74
C GLU A 158 -6.38 1.78 -16.57
N LEU A 159 -6.80 1.44 -15.36
CA LEU A 159 -8.19 1.11 -15.06
C LEU A 159 -9.13 2.29 -15.32
N ALA A 160 -8.70 3.51 -14.99
CA ALA A 160 -9.45 4.72 -15.28
C ALA A 160 -9.55 5.00 -16.78
N ALA A 161 -8.45 4.87 -17.52
CA ALA A 161 -8.41 5.06 -18.96
C ALA A 161 -9.25 4.03 -19.73
N LEU A 162 -9.40 2.81 -19.18
CA LEU A 162 -10.27 1.76 -19.71
C LEU A 162 -11.73 1.86 -19.23
N GLU A 163 -12.09 2.94 -18.52
CA GLU A 163 -13.42 3.19 -17.95
C GLU A 163 -13.91 2.05 -17.02
N ARG A 164 -12.98 1.39 -16.32
CA ARG A 164 -13.27 0.30 -15.37
C ARG A 164 -13.53 0.85 -13.98
N THR A 165 -14.58 1.66 -13.88
CA THR A 165 -14.92 2.44 -12.69
C THR A 165 -15.31 1.60 -11.46
N GLY A 166 -15.68 0.33 -11.63
CA GLY A 166 -16.04 -0.55 -10.53
C GLY A 166 -14.87 -1.41 -10.01
N ILE A 167 -13.70 -1.33 -10.64
CA ILE A 167 -12.46 -1.87 -10.08
C ILE A 167 -11.77 -0.78 -9.29
N LYS A 168 -11.67 -0.97 -7.98
CA LYS A 168 -11.04 -0.02 -7.07
C LYS A 168 -9.61 -0.42 -6.78
N THR A 169 -8.82 0.55 -6.36
CA THR A 169 -7.43 0.37 -5.95
C THR A 169 -7.18 1.12 -4.65
N THR A 170 -6.45 0.51 -3.71
CA THR A 170 -5.97 1.15 -2.48
C THR A 170 -4.49 0.83 -2.25
N CYS A 171 -3.66 1.83 -1.95
CA CYS A 171 -2.25 1.65 -1.60
C CYS A 171 -1.99 2.12 -0.17
N LEU A 172 -1.40 1.24 0.65
CA LEU A 172 -0.95 1.56 2.00
C LEU A 172 0.51 1.99 1.99
N CYS A 173 0.80 3.17 2.53
CA CYS A 173 2.13 3.74 2.66
C CYS A 173 2.42 4.08 4.14
N PRO A 174 2.71 3.07 4.97
CA PRO A 174 3.02 3.30 6.38
C PRO A 174 4.48 3.72 6.59
N ASN A 175 4.74 4.41 7.70
CA ASN A 175 6.07 4.63 8.26
C ASN A 175 6.61 3.36 8.92
N PHE A 176 7.63 3.49 9.77
CA PHE A 176 8.16 2.40 10.58
C PHE A 176 7.08 1.74 11.47
N ILE A 177 7.07 0.41 11.48
CA ILE A 177 6.05 -0.43 12.13
C ILE A 177 6.78 -1.49 12.93
N ASN A 178 6.31 -1.75 14.14
CA ASN A 178 6.88 -2.73 15.05
C ASN A 178 6.54 -4.17 14.62
N THR A 179 7.10 -4.63 13.50
CA THR A 179 6.76 -5.94 12.89
C THR A 179 7.82 -7.01 13.14
N GLY A 180 8.82 -6.75 13.97
CA GLY A 180 9.94 -7.65 14.24
C GLY A 180 10.94 -7.82 13.09
N PHE A 181 10.69 -7.23 11.91
CA PHE A 181 11.55 -7.30 10.72
C PHE A 181 12.80 -6.41 10.83
N ILE A 182 12.71 -5.31 11.57
CA ILE A 182 13.84 -4.46 11.94
C ILE A 182 13.89 -4.39 13.46
N LYS A 183 14.92 -5.00 14.06
CA LYS A 183 15.22 -4.82 15.49
C LYS A 183 15.78 -3.42 15.68
N ASN A 184 15.35 -2.71 16.73
CA ASN A 184 15.90 -1.41 17.13
C ASN A 184 15.85 -0.29 16.08
N ALA A 185 14.78 -0.18 15.29
CA ALA A 185 14.56 1.00 14.45
C ALA A 185 14.27 2.24 15.31
N SER A 186 15.31 2.92 15.79
CA SER A 186 15.16 4.24 16.42
C SER A 186 15.14 5.30 15.31
N THR A 187 14.06 6.09 15.22
CA THR A 187 14.05 7.28 14.36
C THR A 187 13.62 8.49 15.17
N SER A 188 14.31 9.61 14.97
CA SER A 188 13.88 10.92 15.50
C SER A 188 12.65 11.50 14.77
N LEU A 189 12.06 10.74 13.85
CA LEU A 189 11.02 11.16 12.90
C LEU A 189 9.58 10.81 13.32
N GLY A 190 9.38 10.17 14.47
CA GLY A 190 8.04 9.91 15.01
C GLY A 190 7.91 8.57 15.73
N PRO A 191 6.74 8.29 16.33
CA PRO A 191 6.47 7.05 17.04
C PRO A 191 6.48 5.86 16.08
N ILE A 192 6.97 4.72 16.55
CA ILE A 192 6.82 3.43 15.88
C ILE A 192 5.34 3.05 15.97
N LEU A 193 4.74 2.68 14.84
CA LEU A 193 3.33 2.30 14.79
C LEU A 193 3.17 0.83 15.19
N GLU A 194 2.15 0.56 16.00
CA GLU A 194 1.76 -0.82 16.28
C GLU A 194 1.05 -1.43 15.06
N PRO A 195 1.31 -2.70 14.72
CA PRO A 195 0.74 -3.36 13.55
C PRO A 195 -0.79 -3.29 13.48
N GLU A 196 -1.48 -3.39 14.61
CA GLU A 196 -2.94 -3.36 14.73
C GLU A 196 -3.49 -1.98 14.32
N GLU A 197 -2.85 -0.89 14.76
CA GLU A 197 -3.25 0.47 14.39
C GLU A 197 -3.13 0.70 12.87
N VAL A 198 -2.07 0.14 12.28
CA VAL A 198 -1.85 0.21 10.82
C VAL A 198 -2.93 -0.56 10.07
N VAL A 199 -3.30 -1.73 10.56
CA VAL A 199 -4.34 -2.58 9.96
C VAL A 199 -5.71 -1.94 10.07
N ASP A 200 -6.05 -1.33 11.20
CA ASP A 200 -7.34 -0.63 11.38
C ASP A 200 -7.49 0.52 10.37
N LYS A 201 -6.44 1.34 10.21
CA LYS A 201 -6.42 2.42 9.22
C LYS A 201 -6.42 1.90 7.78
N LEU A 202 -5.73 0.79 7.51
CA LEU A 202 -5.77 0.12 6.22
C LEU A 202 -7.20 -0.34 5.90
N MET A 203 -7.86 -1.03 6.82
CA MET A 203 -9.22 -1.52 6.63
C MET A 203 -10.21 -0.37 6.43
N ASP A 204 -10.11 0.71 7.21
CA ASP A 204 -10.95 1.89 7.00
C ASP A 204 -10.76 2.47 5.59
N GLY A 205 -9.51 2.62 5.14
CA GLY A 205 -9.24 3.15 3.81
C GLY A 205 -9.68 2.21 2.68
N ILE A 206 -9.60 0.89 2.85
CA ILE A 206 -10.13 -0.08 1.87
C ILE A 206 -11.66 0.00 1.81
N LEU A 207 -12.32 0.00 2.97
CA LEU A 207 -13.78 0.03 3.05
C LEU A 207 -14.36 1.38 2.59
N THR A 208 -13.56 2.47 2.64
CA THR A 208 -13.91 3.81 2.13
C THR A 208 -13.29 4.13 0.76
N GLU A 209 -12.71 3.13 0.09
CA GLU A 209 -12.15 3.20 -1.27
C GLU A 209 -11.12 4.33 -1.46
N GLN A 210 -10.25 4.52 -0.48
CA GLN A 210 -9.14 5.48 -0.57
C GLN A 210 -8.06 4.93 -1.50
N LYS A 211 -7.67 5.72 -2.50
CA LYS A 211 -6.59 5.35 -3.41
C LYS A 211 -5.24 5.23 -2.70
N MET A 212 -4.95 6.12 -1.77
CA MET A 212 -3.69 6.17 -1.02
C MET A 212 -3.97 6.38 0.47
N ILE A 213 -3.31 5.60 1.33
CA ILE A 213 -3.41 5.69 2.79
C ILE A 213 -2.00 5.90 3.33
N PHE A 214 -1.74 7.04 3.97
CA PHE A 214 -0.46 7.35 4.62
C PHE A 214 -0.60 7.25 6.14
N ILE A 215 0.35 6.58 6.81
CA ILE A 215 0.31 6.40 8.26
C ILE A 215 1.70 6.68 8.86
N PRO A 216 1.84 7.69 9.74
CA PRO A 216 0.86 8.74 10.04
C PRO A 216 0.59 9.63 8.82
N SER A 217 -0.57 10.28 8.79
CA SER A 217 -1.00 11.17 7.68
C SER A 217 -0.06 12.34 7.43
N SER A 218 0.71 12.76 8.44
CA SER A 218 1.77 13.79 8.35
C SER A 218 2.85 13.46 7.33
N ILE A 219 3.05 12.20 6.98
CA ILE A 219 4.01 11.78 5.95
C ILE A 219 3.64 12.31 4.58
N CYS A 220 2.35 12.39 4.28
CA CYS A 220 1.89 12.98 3.02
C CYS A 220 2.45 14.40 2.87
N LEU A 221 2.35 15.22 3.93
CA LEU A 221 2.90 16.57 3.94
C LEU A 221 4.42 16.59 3.77
N LEU A 222 5.15 15.71 4.46
CA LEU A 222 6.61 15.61 4.32
C LEU A 222 7.02 15.28 2.88
N THR A 223 6.34 14.35 2.22
CA THR A 223 6.64 13.99 0.82
C THR A 223 6.36 15.13 -0.16
N VAL A 224 5.40 16.01 0.15
CA VAL A 224 5.13 17.22 -0.63
C VAL A 224 6.20 18.28 -0.36
N LEU A 225 6.56 18.51 0.91
CA LEU A 225 7.58 19.48 1.30
C LEU A 225 8.95 19.14 0.70
N GLU A 226 9.32 17.86 0.62
CA GLU A 226 10.55 17.44 -0.06
C GLU A 226 10.60 17.81 -1.55
N ARG A 227 9.46 18.04 -2.21
CA ARG A 227 9.42 18.48 -3.61
C ARG A 227 9.52 19.99 -3.78
N ILE A 228 9.24 20.74 -2.72
CA ILE A 228 9.18 22.21 -2.73
C ILE A 228 10.46 22.81 -2.13
N LEU A 229 11.01 22.17 -1.10
CA LEU A 229 12.16 22.67 -0.37
C LEU A 229 13.46 22.53 -1.17
N PRO A 230 14.41 23.48 -1.05
CA PRO A 230 15.70 23.39 -1.72
C PRO A 230 16.52 22.17 -1.29
N GLU A 231 17.20 21.53 -2.22
CA GLU A 231 17.99 20.30 -1.97
C GLU A 231 19.01 20.45 -0.83
N ARG A 232 19.68 21.61 -0.75
CA ARG A 232 20.66 21.88 0.32
C ARG A 232 20.03 21.88 1.71
N PHE A 233 18.81 22.39 1.83
CA PHE A 233 18.08 22.42 3.10
C PHE A 233 17.60 21.01 3.47
N LEU A 234 17.12 20.24 2.49
CA LEU A 234 16.76 18.84 2.69
C LEU A 234 17.97 17.98 3.11
N ALA A 235 19.13 18.20 2.49
CA ALA A 235 20.37 17.51 2.87
C ALA A 235 20.79 17.86 4.31
N PHE A 236 20.62 19.11 4.73
CA PHE A 236 20.84 19.52 6.11
C PHE A 236 19.88 18.83 7.09
N LEU A 237 18.58 18.79 6.77
CA LEU A 237 17.59 18.08 7.59
C LEU A 237 17.90 16.58 7.68
N LYS A 238 18.21 15.93 6.56
CA LYS A 238 18.54 14.50 6.50
C LYS A 238 19.79 14.14 7.31
N ARG A 239 20.79 15.03 7.41
CA ARG A 239 21.96 14.84 8.29
C ARG A 239 21.62 14.88 9.78
N LYS A 240 20.53 15.55 10.17
CA LYS A 240 20.05 15.58 11.57
C LYS A 240 19.18 14.38 11.93
N ILE A 241 18.74 13.60 10.94
CA ILE A 241 17.97 12.38 11.16
C ILE A 241 18.97 11.24 11.44
N ASP A 242 19.15 10.90 12.73
CA ASP A 242 19.89 9.70 13.14
C ASP A 242 19.01 8.47 12.90
N ILE A 243 19.25 7.75 11.81
CA ILE A 243 18.63 6.45 11.55
C ILE A 243 19.72 5.39 11.66
N ARG A 244 19.62 4.55 12.67
CA ARG A 244 20.51 3.40 12.86
C ARG A 244 19.79 2.13 12.40
N PHE A 245 20.43 1.37 11.52
CA PHE A 245 20.01 0.02 11.16
C PHE A 245 21.18 -0.94 11.41
N ASP A 246 20.88 -2.10 11.97
CA ASP A 246 21.88 -3.13 12.30
C ASP A 246 22.55 -3.75 11.05
N ALA A 247 21.96 -3.59 9.86
CA ALA A 247 22.48 -4.11 8.60
C ALA A 247 22.80 -2.97 7.64
N VAL A 248 24.01 -2.42 7.75
CA VAL A 248 24.54 -1.47 6.76
C VAL A 248 25.12 -2.27 5.59
N ILE A 249 24.70 -1.94 4.37
CA ILE A 249 25.37 -2.44 3.15
C ILE A 249 26.85 -2.02 3.22
N GLY A 250 27.74 -3.00 3.37
CA GLY A 250 29.17 -2.88 3.06
C GLY A 250 30.02 -1.94 3.94
N TYR A 251 29.44 -1.17 4.86
CA TYR A 251 30.22 -0.32 5.77
C TYR A 251 30.52 -1.09 7.06
N LYS A 252 31.64 -1.81 7.07
CA LYS A 252 32.28 -2.16 8.35
C LYS A 252 32.67 -0.84 9.00
N THR A 253 32.05 -0.52 10.13
CA THR A 253 32.58 0.50 11.04
C THR A 253 34.03 0.11 11.32
N LYS A 254 35.00 0.91 10.88
CA LYS A 254 36.37 0.77 11.37
C LYS A 254 36.33 1.09 12.87
N GLY A 255 36.38 0.06 13.70
CA GLY A 255 36.52 0.17 15.16
C GLY A 255 35.23 -0.10 15.94
N GLN A 256 34.84 -1.37 16.03
CA GLN A 256 34.44 -2.01 17.28
C GLN A 256 35.15 -3.37 17.34
#